data_AF-A0A7T6XRE8-F1
#
_entry.id   AF-A0A7T6XRE8-F1
#
_cell.length_a   1.000
_cell.length_b   1.000
_cell.length_c   1.000
_cell.angle_alpha   90.00
_cell.angle_beta   90.00
_cell.angle_gamma   90.00
#
_symmetry.space_group_name_H-M   'P 1'
#
loop_
_entity.id
_entity.type
_entity.pdbx_description
1 polymer ?
#
loop_
_entity_poly.entity_id
_entity_poly.type
_entity_poly.pdbx_seq_one_letter_code
_entity_poly.pdbx_strand_id
1 'polypeptide(L)'
;MSHNDFVDWWLETDYGRKSKLKWDSNRHTEIWNSYHQVAQGIDGAPKVMCKRCGKILEHPYTLSPNSTGKAQYHGTSTIQKHRKTAGCLRSEKGKKAEITNFLQREGEVSASIPFLQEDWEEDLLQFLTLNRLPFHLIEHPSFKRIINKARSAPSPPVIPSADTIRRRLGSLVKDRQQRILRFVR
;
A
#
# COMPACT_ATOMS: atom_id res chain seq x y z
N MET A 1 -10.40 -2.74 3.93
CA MET A 1 -11.15 -1.49 3.72
C MET A 1 -12.52 -1.83 3.21
N SER A 2 -13.56 -1.22 3.78
CA SER A 2 -14.90 -1.25 3.20
C SER A 2 -14.93 -0.42 1.91
N HIS A 3 -15.94 -0.64 1.05
CA HIS A 3 -16.12 0.17 -0.16
C HIS A 3 -16.30 1.66 0.19
N ASN A 4 -17.00 1.95 1.27
CA ASN A 4 -17.22 3.32 1.73
C ASN A 4 -15.92 3.96 2.21
N ASP A 5 -15.10 3.23 3.00
CA ASP A 5 -13.80 3.74 3.44
C ASP A 5 -12.88 4.09 2.25
N PHE A 6 -12.96 3.30 1.17
CA PHE A 6 -12.21 3.56 -0.06
C PHE A 6 -12.71 4.81 -0.78
N VAL A 7 -14.02 4.97 -0.94
CA VAL A 7 -14.60 6.14 -1.61
C VAL A 7 -14.35 7.40 -0.79
N ASP A 8 -14.51 7.33 0.53
CA ASP A 8 -14.27 8.46 1.44
C ASP A 8 -12.81 8.91 1.37
N TRP A 9 -11.85 7.98 1.48
CA TRP A 9 -10.43 8.28 1.26
C TRP A 9 -10.19 8.88 -0.13
N TRP A 10 -10.80 8.30 -1.17
CA TRP A 10 -10.57 8.76 -2.53
C TRP A 10 -11.08 10.20 -2.73
N LEU A 11 -12.21 10.57 -2.13
CA LEU A 11 -12.72 11.94 -2.16
C LEU A 11 -11.79 12.95 -1.48
N GLU A 12 -10.89 12.52 -0.59
CA GLU A 12 -9.87 13.38 0.01
C GLU A 12 -8.72 13.71 -0.96
N THR A 13 -8.51 12.92 -2.02
CA THR A 13 -7.44 13.11 -3.02
C THR A 13 -7.70 14.30 -3.95
N ASP A 14 -6.64 14.84 -4.56
CA ASP A 14 -6.74 15.98 -5.48
C ASP A 14 -7.63 15.69 -6.70
N TYR A 15 -7.59 14.46 -7.20
CA TYR A 15 -8.47 14.03 -8.29
C TYR A 15 -9.90 13.79 -7.80
N GLY A 16 -10.07 13.09 -6.69
CA GLY A 16 -11.38 12.74 -6.13
C GLY A 16 -12.24 13.97 -5.82
N ARG A 17 -11.64 15.02 -5.24
CA ARG A 17 -12.34 16.29 -4.93
C ARG A 17 -12.95 16.96 -6.16
N LYS A 18 -12.32 16.80 -7.33
CA LYS A 18 -12.71 17.45 -8.60
C LYS A 18 -13.53 16.54 -9.51
N SER A 19 -13.58 15.24 -9.19
CA SER A 19 -14.15 14.22 -10.05
C SER A 19 -15.62 13.97 -9.75
N LYS A 20 -16.40 13.70 -10.80
CA LYS A 20 -17.79 13.20 -10.70
C LYS A 20 -17.90 11.70 -10.99
N LEU A 21 -16.77 11.00 -10.97
CA LEU A 21 -16.72 9.57 -11.28
C LEU A 21 -17.47 8.78 -10.20
N LYS A 22 -18.45 7.99 -10.63
CA LYS A 22 -19.20 7.08 -9.76
C LYS A 22 -18.56 5.71 -9.79
N TRP A 23 -17.82 5.38 -8.74
CA TRP A 23 -17.28 4.04 -8.52
C TRP A 23 -18.40 3.00 -8.56
N ASP A 24 -18.14 1.87 -9.21
CA ASP A 24 -19.03 0.71 -9.24
C ASP A 24 -20.43 0.91 -9.86
N SER A 25 -20.72 2.08 -10.44
CA SER A 25 -22.03 2.42 -11.02
C SER A 25 -22.48 1.54 -12.20
N ASN A 26 -21.58 0.74 -12.79
CA ASN A 26 -21.87 -0.02 -14.01
C ASN A 26 -21.39 -1.48 -13.98
N ARG A 27 -21.38 -2.10 -12.79
CA ARG A 27 -21.04 -3.53 -12.59
C ARG A 27 -21.93 -4.53 -13.35
N HIS A 28 -23.00 -4.08 -14.00
CA HIS A 28 -23.89 -4.92 -14.80
C HIS A 28 -23.29 -5.40 -16.13
N THR A 29 -22.19 -4.79 -16.60
CA THR A 29 -21.51 -5.28 -17.81
C THR A 29 -20.47 -6.34 -17.45
N GLU A 30 -20.56 -7.51 -18.10
CA GLU A 30 -19.73 -8.70 -17.83
C GLU A 30 -18.23 -8.43 -17.84
N ILE A 31 -17.80 -7.38 -18.56
CA ILE A 31 -16.41 -6.97 -18.64
C ILE A 31 -15.80 -6.63 -17.27
N TRP A 32 -16.57 -6.03 -16.35
CA TRP A 32 -16.10 -5.65 -15.02
C TRP A 32 -15.82 -6.84 -14.11
N ASN A 33 -16.34 -8.03 -14.42
CA ASN A 33 -16.00 -9.24 -13.68
C ASN A 33 -14.49 -9.54 -13.76
N SER A 34 -13.83 -9.09 -14.82
CA SER A 34 -12.39 -9.29 -15.05
C SER A 34 -11.49 -8.18 -14.50
N TYR A 35 -12.03 -7.14 -13.87
CA TYR A 35 -11.26 -5.97 -13.41
C TYR A 35 -11.62 -5.52 -11.99
N HIS A 36 -10.62 -5.05 -11.26
CA HIS A 36 -10.82 -4.24 -10.05
C HIS A 36 -10.76 -2.77 -10.42
N GLN A 37 -11.70 -1.97 -9.91
CA GLN A 37 -11.58 -0.53 -9.92
C GLN A 37 -10.63 -0.12 -8.79
N VAL A 38 -9.63 0.68 -9.12
CA VAL A 38 -8.56 1.11 -8.19
C VAL A 38 -8.24 2.58 -8.43
N ALA A 39 -7.66 3.25 -7.45
CA ALA A 39 -7.15 4.61 -7.61
C ALA A 39 -5.64 4.64 -7.37
N GLN A 40 -4.94 5.52 -8.08
CA GLN A 40 -3.52 5.77 -7.88
C GLN A 40 -3.30 6.50 -6.56
N GLY A 41 -2.34 6.04 -5.74
CA GLY A 41 -2.17 6.53 -4.36
C GLY A 41 -1.67 7.98 -4.24
N ILE A 42 -1.01 8.50 -5.29
CA ILE A 42 -0.36 9.81 -5.26
C ILE A 42 -1.38 10.93 -5.53
N ASP A 43 -2.14 10.81 -6.60
CA ASP A 43 -3.05 11.85 -7.10
C ASP A 43 -4.54 11.46 -6.98
N GLY A 44 -4.83 10.18 -6.72
CA GLY A 44 -6.17 9.64 -6.76
C GLY A 44 -6.69 9.38 -8.17
N ALA A 45 -5.84 9.35 -9.20
CA ALA A 45 -6.31 9.10 -10.56
C ALA A 45 -7.01 7.73 -10.64
N PRO A 46 -8.27 7.66 -11.13
CA PRO A 46 -9.00 6.41 -11.20
C PRO A 46 -8.44 5.53 -12.33
N LYS A 47 -8.16 4.27 -12.00
CA LYS A 47 -7.62 3.24 -12.88
C LYS A 47 -8.41 1.94 -12.74
N VAL A 48 -8.05 0.97 -13.57
CA VAL A 48 -8.60 -0.39 -13.49
C VAL A 48 -7.48 -1.41 -13.54
N MET A 49 -7.50 -2.37 -12.63
CA MET A 49 -6.53 -3.45 -12.52
C MET A 49 -7.13 -4.74 -13.07
N CYS A 50 -6.44 -5.39 -14.01
CA CYS A 50 -6.87 -6.69 -14.52
C CYS A 50 -6.74 -7.78 -13.44
N LYS A 51 -7.82 -8.49 -13.12
CA LYS A 51 -7.79 -9.61 -12.16
C LYS A 51 -6.96 -10.80 -12.64
N ARG A 52 -6.73 -10.90 -13.96
CA ARG A 52 -6.02 -12.03 -14.56
C ARG A 52 -4.50 -11.81 -14.59
N CYS A 53 -4.04 -10.60 -14.86
CA CYS A 53 -2.61 -10.32 -15.09
C CYS A 53 -2.07 -9.14 -14.28
N GLY A 54 -2.86 -8.54 -13.38
CA GLY A 54 -2.46 -7.40 -12.55
C GLY A 54 -2.24 -6.08 -13.29
N LYS A 55 -2.26 -6.05 -14.63
CA LYS A 55 -1.99 -4.84 -15.41
C LYS A 55 -2.97 -3.72 -15.07
N ILE A 56 -2.42 -2.54 -14.78
CA ILE A 56 -3.15 -1.29 -14.58
C ILE A 56 -3.43 -0.62 -15.93
N LEU A 57 -4.67 -0.19 -16.12
CA LEU A 57 -5.14 0.52 -17.31
C LEU A 57 -5.92 1.78 -16.88
N GLU A 58 -6.07 2.73 -17.78
CA GLU A 58 -6.92 3.91 -17.57
C GLU A 58 -8.37 3.51 -17.33
N HIS A 59 -9.01 4.20 -16.40
CA HIS A 59 -10.41 3.92 -16.10
C HIS A 59 -11.30 4.40 -17.27
N PRO A 60 -12.23 3.58 -17.78
CA PRO A 60 -13.10 3.90 -18.92
C PRO A 60 -13.81 5.26 -18.84
N TYR A 61 -14.10 5.71 -17.62
CA TYR A 61 -14.79 6.97 -17.34
C TYR A 61 -13.84 8.12 -16.94
N THR A 62 -12.54 7.99 -17.21
CA THR A 62 -11.63 9.14 -17.19
C THR A 62 -11.74 9.90 -18.51
N LEU A 63 -11.67 11.23 -18.40
CA LEU A 63 -11.70 12.13 -19.55
C LEU A 63 -10.29 12.25 -20.12
N SER A 64 -10.12 11.90 -21.39
CA SER A 64 -8.92 12.20 -22.17
C SER A 64 -9.20 13.40 -23.08
N PRO A 65 -8.26 14.35 -23.22
CA PRO A 65 -8.31 15.30 -24.33
C PRO A 65 -8.21 14.52 -25.65
N ASN A 66 -9.14 14.74 -26.57
CA ASN A 66 -9.06 14.19 -27.91
C ASN A 66 -8.27 15.14 -28.85
N SER A 67 -7.93 14.66 -30.05
CA SER A 67 -7.21 15.43 -31.08
C SER A 67 -7.96 16.69 -31.58
N THR A 68 -9.21 16.88 -31.16
CA THR A 68 -10.06 18.04 -31.48
C THR A 68 -10.34 18.95 -30.27
N GLY A 69 -9.65 18.74 -29.14
CA GLY A 69 -9.80 19.54 -27.92
C GLY A 69 -11.07 19.25 -27.10
N LYS A 70 -11.91 18.29 -27.50
CA LYS A 70 -13.09 17.86 -26.73
C LYS A 70 -12.71 16.72 -25.78
N ALA A 71 -13.11 16.83 -24.52
CA ALA A 71 -12.87 15.78 -23.53
C ALA A 71 -13.75 14.56 -23.86
N GLN A 72 -13.12 13.41 -24.12
CA GLN A 72 -13.81 12.16 -24.42
C GLN A 72 -13.42 11.08 -23.42
N TYR A 73 -14.41 10.29 -22.99
CA TYR A 73 -14.16 9.12 -22.15
C TYR A 73 -13.35 8.06 -22.90
N HIS A 74 -12.39 7.41 -22.23
CA HIS A 74 -11.65 6.28 -22.80
C HIS A 74 -12.56 5.11 -23.25
N GLY A 75 -13.71 4.96 -22.59
CA GLY A 75 -14.65 3.88 -22.86
C GLY A 75 -14.09 2.50 -22.50
N THR A 76 -14.89 1.45 -22.69
CA THR A 76 -14.52 0.08 -22.32
C THR A 76 -13.65 -0.62 -23.36
N SER A 77 -13.37 0.03 -24.49
CA SER A 77 -12.62 -0.57 -25.61
C SER A 77 -11.20 -0.99 -25.24
N THR A 78 -10.50 -0.19 -24.42
CA THR A 78 -9.14 -0.46 -23.96
C THR A 78 -9.07 -1.71 -23.10
N ILE A 79 -9.98 -1.82 -22.12
CA ILE A 79 -10.08 -3.00 -21.27
C ILE A 79 -10.59 -4.23 -22.04
N GLN A 80 -11.41 -4.05 -23.07
CA GLN A 80 -11.87 -5.17 -23.90
C GLN A 80 -10.74 -5.72 -24.79
N LYS A 81 -9.96 -4.84 -25.41
CA LYS A 81 -8.77 -5.22 -26.20
C LYS A 81 -7.74 -5.91 -25.31
N HIS A 82 -7.50 -5.40 -24.11
CA HIS A 82 -6.55 -6.00 -23.17
C HIS A 82 -6.83 -7.48 -22.90
N ARG A 83 -8.09 -7.87 -22.63
CA ARG A 83 -8.46 -9.27 -22.35
C ARG A 83 -8.07 -10.24 -23.46
N LYS A 84 -7.98 -9.76 -24.70
CA LYS A 84 -7.62 -10.55 -25.89
C LYS A 84 -6.11 -10.57 -26.18
N THR A 85 -5.31 -9.80 -25.45
CA THR A 85 -3.85 -9.79 -25.65
C THR A 85 -3.21 -11.10 -25.20
N ALA A 86 -2.22 -11.58 -25.96
CA ALA A 86 -1.49 -12.80 -25.63
C ALA A 86 -0.84 -12.75 -24.24
N GLY A 87 -0.37 -11.58 -23.80
CA GLY A 87 0.15 -11.38 -22.44
C GLY A 87 -0.90 -11.65 -21.37
N CYS A 88 -2.10 -11.07 -21.49
CA CYS A 88 -3.20 -11.28 -20.55
C CYS A 88 -3.65 -12.76 -20.50
N LEU A 89 -3.74 -13.42 -21.67
CA LEU A 89 -4.17 -14.82 -21.76
C LEU A 89 -3.17 -15.79 -21.13
N ARG A 90 -1.86 -15.53 -21.26
CA ARG A 90 -0.81 -16.38 -20.69
C ARG A 90 -0.73 -16.29 -19.16
N SER A 91 -1.08 -15.16 -18.57
CA SER A 91 -1.05 -14.94 -17.11
C SER A 91 -2.03 -15.83 -16.33
N GLU A 92 -3.03 -16.43 -16.98
CA GLU A 92 -3.97 -17.34 -16.30
C GLU A 92 -3.28 -18.61 -15.78
N LYS A 93 -2.14 -19.00 -16.36
CA LYS A 93 -1.30 -20.13 -15.92
C LYS A 93 -0.39 -19.80 -14.71
N GLY A 94 -0.29 -18.53 -14.31
CA GLY A 94 0.60 -18.05 -13.24
C GLY A 94 -0.06 -17.85 -11.87
N LYS A 95 -1.37 -18.12 -11.73
CA LYS A 95 -2.19 -17.74 -10.55
C LYS A 95 -1.72 -18.28 -9.19
N LYS A 96 -0.81 -19.26 -9.14
CA LYS A 96 -0.19 -19.74 -7.88
C LYS A 96 1.19 -19.15 -7.59
N ALA A 97 1.82 -18.46 -8.53
CA ALA A 97 3.16 -17.91 -8.35
C ALA A 97 3.15 -16.41 -8.03
N GLU A 98 2.11 -15.66 -8.44
CA GLU A 98 2.22 -14.19 -8.43
C GLU A 98 1.81 -13.52 -7.12
N ILE A 99 0.82 -14.04 -6.36
CA ILE A 99 0.50 -13.47 -5.03
C ILE A 99 1.63 -13.79 -4.03
N THR A 100 2.24 -14.98 -4.14
CA THR A 100 3.46 -15.31 -3.41
C THR A 100 4.63 -14.45 -3.88
N ASN A 101 4.89 -14.26 -5.17
CA ASN A 101 6.01 -13.44 -5.63
C ASN A 101 5.85 -11.92 -5.37
N PHE A 102 4.62 -11.38 -5.36
CA PHE A 102 4.37 -9.97 -5.05
C PHE A 102 4.48 -9.69 -3.54
N LEU A 103 4.10 -10.64 -2.68
CA LEU A 103 4.28 -10.56 -1.23
C LEU A 103 5.68 -11.03 -0.77
N GLN A 104 6.35 -11.90 -1.54
CA GLN A 104 7.73 -12.33 -1.27
C GLN A 104 8.75 -11.28 -1.68
N ARG A 105 8.45 -10.38 -2.62
CA ARG A 105 9.40 -9.31 -2.96
C ARG A 105 9.63 -8.29 -1.84
N GLU A 106 8.72 -8.19 -0.86
CA GLU A 106 8.98 -7.41 0.37
C GLU A 106 9.70 -8.23 1.46
N GLY A 107 9.78 -9.56 1.31
CA GLY A 107 10.31 -10.49 2.31
C GLY A 107 11.56 -11.28 1.90
N GLU A 108 11.97 -11.25 0.63
CA GLU A 108 13.15 -11.94 0.13
C GLU A 108 14.34 -11.01 0.09
N VAL A 109 15.16 -11.15 1.13
CA VAL A 109 16.59 -10.80 1.18
C VAL A 109 17.22 -10.92 -0.21
N SER A 110 17.56 -9.81 -0.85
CA SER A 110 18.36 -9.86 -2.08
C SER A 110 19.15 -8.58 -2.32
N ALA A 111 20.47 -8.79 -2.29
CA ALA A 111 21.55 -7.95 -2.78
C ALA A 111 21.75 -6.62 -2.06
N SER A 112 23.01 -6.36 -1.69
CA SER A 112 23.46 -5.12 -1.05
C SER A 112 23.18 -3.91 -1.94
N ILE A 113 21.99 -3.34 -1.83
CA ILE A 113 21.82 -1.94 -2.15
C ILE A 113 22.70 -1.22 -1.12
N PRO A 114 23.77 -0.52 -1.55
CA PRO A 114 24.61 0.21 -0.61
C PRO A 114 23.73 1.21 0.13
N PHE A 115 24.02 1.42 1.41
CA PHE A 115 23.31 2.44 2.17
C PHE A 115 23.55 3.81 1.52
N LEU A 116 22.49 4.42 1.00
CA LEU A 116 22.47 5.83 0.61
C LEU A 116 21.70 6.61 1.68
N GLN A 117 22.25 7.77 2.04
CA GLN A 117 21.64 8.64 3.04
C GLN A 117 20.28 9.17 2.60
N GLU A 118 20.15 9.52 1.32
CA GLU A 118 18.93 10.07 0.71
C GLU A 118 17.78 9.05 0.73
N ASP A 119 18.04 7.81 0.30
CA ASP A 119 17.07 6.71 0.33
C ASP A 119 16.56 6.43 1.75
N TRP A 120 17.46 6.47 2.74
CA TRP A 120 17.09 6.27 4.14
C TRP A 120 16.21 7.40 4.71
N GLU A 121 16.46 8.65 4.29
CA GLU A 121 15.64 9.79 4.65
C GLU A 121 14.25 9.74 3.99
N GLU A 122 14.18 9.31 2.72
CA GLU A 122 12.91 9.06 2.02
C GLU A 122 12.09 7.94 2.71
N ASP A 123 12.72 6.82 3.06
CA ASP A 123 12.08 5.72 3.79
C ASP A 123 11.51 6.20 5.15
N LEU A 124 12.25 7.04 5.87
CA LEU A 124 11.78 7.63 7.13
C LEU A 124 10.59 8.57 6.91
N LEU A 125 10.66 9.43 5.90
CA LEU A 125 9.59 10.35 5.55
C LEU A 125 8.32 9.58 5.16
N GLN A 126 8.45 8.56 4.33
CA GLN A 126 7.35 7.69 3.92
C GLN A 126 6.77 6.95 5.13
N PHE A 127 7.61 6.41 6.01
CA PHE A 127 7.14 5.72 7.22
C PHE A 127 6.31 6.64 8.13
N LEU A 128 6.78 7.85 8.40
CA LEU A 128 6.08 8.80 9.26
C LEU A 128 4.76 9.26 8.65
N THR A 129 4.75 9.56 7.35
CA THR A 129 3.56 10.07 6.65
C THR A 129 2.49 9.00 6.49
N LEU A 130 2.84 7.78 6.07
CA LEU A 130 1.89 6.67 5.92
C LEU A 130 1.25 6.26 7.24
N ASN A 131 2.01 6.29 8.33
CA ASN A 131 1.51 5.90 9.66
C ASN A 131 0.94 7.09 10.46
N ARG A 132 0.87 8.28 9.88
CA ARG A 132 0.40 9.53 10.51
C ARG A 132 1.09 9.80 11.85
N LEU A 133 2.40 9.56 11.92
CA LEU A 133 3.21 9.77 13.12
C LEU A 133 3.75 11.20 13.17
N PRO A 134 3.89 11.82 14.36
CA PRO A 134 4.51 13.13 14.50
C PRO A 134 5.98 13.12 14.04
N PHE A 135 6.40 14.12 13.26
CA PHE A 135 7.78 14.23 12.79
C PHE A 135 8.81 14.31 13.93
N HIS A 136 8.47 14.98 15.02
CA HIS A 136 9.30 15.07 16.24
C HIS A 136 9.63 13.71 16.87
N LEU A 137 8.96 12.62 16.45
CA LEU A 137 9.28 11.26 16.92
C LEU A 137 10.73 10.87 16.62
N ILE A 138 11.31 11.35 15.50
CA ILE A 138 12.71 11.03 15.13
C ILE A 138 13.72 11.65 16.10
N GLU A 139 13.35 12.75 16.74
CA GLU A 139 14.19 13.43 17.74
C GLU A 139 14.13 12.73 19.10
N HIS A 140 13.06 11.98 19.35
CA HIS A 140 12.78 11.39 20.65
C HIS A 140 13.88 10.39 21.08
N PRO A 141 14.41 10.48 22.31
CA PRO A 141 15.52 9.64 22.76
C PRO A 141 15.26 8.13 22.65
N SER A 142 14.01 7.70 22.89
CA SER A 142 13.65 6.29 22.77
C SER A 142 13.72 5.78 21.32
N PHE A 143 13.42 6.62 20.33
CA PHE A 143 13.51 6.25 18.91
C PHE A 143 14.97 6.06 18.51
N LYS A 144 15.82 7.05 18.81
CA LYS A 144 17.27 6.97 18.59
C LYS A 144 17.91 5.77 19.28
N ARG A 145 17.47 5.46 20.50
CA ARG A 145 17.95 4.30 21.27
C ARG A 145 17.64 2.97 20.58
N ILE A 146 16.46 2.82 19.96
CA ILE A 146 16.09 1.59 19.25
C ILE A 146 17.01 1.37 18.05
N ILE A 147 17.24 2.42 17.25
CA ILE A 147 18.13 2.37 16.07
C ILE A 147 19.55 2.02 16.49
N ASN A 148 20.10 2.72 17.49
CA ASN A 148 21.45 2.46 17.98
C ASN A 148 21.61 1.03 18.52
N LYS A 149 20.58 0.51 19.21
CA LYS A 149 20.58 -0.86 19.71
C LYS A 149 20.49 -1.90 18.59
N ALA A 150 19.75 -1.61 17.51
CA ALA A 150 19.71 -2.46 16.33
C ALA A 150 21.08 -2.50 15.63
N ARG A 151 21.76 -1.35 15.53
CA ARG A 151 23.12 -1.25 14.96
C ARG A 151 24.18 -2.00 15.77
N SER A 152 24.01 -2.09 17.10
CA SER A 152 24.95 -2.83 17.95
C SER A 152 24.77 -4.36 17.89
N ALA A 153 23.74 -4.86 17.20
CA ALA A 153 23.52 -6.29 17.08
C ALA A 153 24.52 -6.92 16.09
N PRO A 154 25.04 -8.13 16.36
CA PRO A 154 25.98 -8.80 15.45
C PRO A 154 25.36 -9.18 14.09
N SER A 155 24.02 -9.23 14.04
CA SER A 155 23.23 -9.46 12.84
C SER A 155 21.96 -8.61 12.89
N PRO A 156 21.31 -8.33 11.74
CA PRO A 156 20.04 -7.61 11.71
C PRO A 156 19.02 -8.23 12.66
N PRO A 157 18.47 -7.47 13.63
CA PRO A 157 17.55 -8.00 14.60
C PRO A 157 16.19 -8.32 13.96
N VAL A 158 15.60 -9.44 14.35
CA VAL A 158 14.26 -9.83 13.89
C VAL A 158 13.20 -8.93 14.54
N ILE A 159 12.38 -8.28 13.72
CA ILE A 159 11.25 -7.47 14.17
C ILE A 159 10.09 -8.42 14.56
N PRO A 160 9.64 -8.45 15.82
CA PRO A 160 8.55 -9.32 16.25
C PRO A 160 7.18 -8.84 15.72
N SER A 161 6.22 -9.76 15.64
CA SER A 161 4.84 -9.43 15.26
C SER A 161 4.14 -8.51 16.25
N ALA A 162 3.11 -7.79 15.79
CA ALA A 162 2.31 -6.90 16.62
C ALA A 162 1.72 -7.61 17.86
N ASP A 163 1.24 -8.85 17.70
CA ASP A 163 0.71 -9.64 18.81
C ASP A 163 1.79 -10.02 19.84
N THR A 164 3.01 -10.30 19.36
CA THR A 164 4.16 -10.57 20.24
C THR A 164 4.51 -9.32 21.05
N ILE A 165 4.56 -8.14 20.42
CA ILE A 165 4.83 -6.88 21.11
C ILE A 165 3.72 -6.54 22.11
N ARG A 166 2.45 -6.71 21.73
CA ARG A 166 1.29 -6.48 22.63
C ARG A 166 1.34 -7.39 23.85
N ARG A 167 1.62 -8.68 23.66
CA ARG A 167 1.78 -9.63 24.77
C ARG A 167 2.93 -9.24 25.69
N ARG A 168 4.09 -8.87 25.12
CA ARG A 168 5.26 -8.41 25.89
C ARG A 168 4.96 -7.16 26.72
N LEU A 169 4.22 -6.21 26.17
CA LEU A 169 3.78 -5.02 26.92
C LEU A 169 2.94 -5.42 28.14
N GLY A 170 1.97 -6.31 27.95
CA GLY A 170 1.14 -6.81 29.05
C GLY A 170 1.95 -7.48 30.16
N SER A 171 2.93 -8.31 29.81
CA SER A 171 3.86 -8.92 30.78
C SER A 171 4.70 -7.87 31.50
N LEU A 172 5.30 -6.91 30.77
CA LEU A 172 6.14 -5.87 31.36
C LEU A 172 5.39 -5.00 32.38
N VAL A 173 4.12 -4.67 32.09
CA VAL A 173 3.28 -3.91 33.01
C VAL A 173 3.04 -4.70 34.29
N LYS A 174 2.69 -6.00 34.18
CA LYS A 174 2.47 -6.88 35.35
C LYS A 174 3.74 -7.02 36.19
N ASP A 175 4.88 -7.25 35.56
CA ASP A 175 6.18 -7.38 36.26
C ASP A 175 6.58 -6.09 36.98
N ARG A 176 6.26 -4.93 36.38
CA ARG A 176 6.54 -3.63 37.00
C ARG A 176 5.61 -3.36 38.18
N GLN A 177 4.33 -3.68 38.06
CA GLN A 177 3.36 -3.58 39.15
C GLN A 177 3.75 -4.48 40.33
N GLN A 178 4.13 -5.74 40.07
CA GLN A 178 4.57 -6.65 41.12
C GLN A 178 5.86 -6.19 41.81
N ARG A 179 6.81 -5.61 41.07
CA ARG A 179 8.01 -5.02 41.68
C ARG A 179 7.68 -3.85 42.60
N ILE A 180 6.84 -2.92 42.17
CA ILE A 180 6.42 -1.79 43.00
C ILE A 180 5.73 -2.28 44.28
N LEU A 181 4.82 -3.25 44.17
CA LEU A 181 4.13 -3.82 45.34
C LEU A 181 5.07 -4.50 46.34
N ARG A 182 6.22 -5.05 45.89
CA ARG A 182 7.23 -5.64 46.77
C ARG A 182 8.14 -4.61 47.46
N PHE A 183 8.27 -3.40 46.90
CA PHE A 183 9.06 -2.32 47.48
C PHE A 183 8.25 -1.42 48.45
N VAL A 184 6.92 -1.56 48.48
CA VAL A 184 6.00 -0.79 49.34
C VAL A 184 5.61 -1.59 50.61
N ARG A 185 6.39 -2.61 50.97
CA ARG A 185 6.19 -3.42 52.19
C ARG A 185 7.44 -3.37 53.05
#